data_AF-A0A452UVQ6-F1
#
_entry.id   AF-A0A452UVQ6-F1
#
_cell.length_a   1.000
_cell.length_b   1.000
_cell.length_c   1.000
_cell.angle_alpha   90.00
_cell.angle_beta   90.00
_cell.angle_gamma   90.00
#
_symmetry.space_group_name_H-M   'P 1'
#
loop_
_entity.id
_entity.type
_entity.pdbx_description
1 polymer ?
#
loop_
_entity_poly.entity_id
_entity_poly.type
_entity_poly.pdbx_seq_one_letter_code
_entity_poly.pdbx_strand_id
1 'polypeptide(L)'
;MRLEGLQPSGAACRNSRLGREVSSTSSHVCFQGLVISQSLERDSFPKEVKIMNFWRYCFFAFTLLSVVVFVILYNSQLHLPKSFGTLNGSSHKYFRIDACDYALEGKSTFLWGKTLSSPLGSVPCKDYLIQNHYITSPLSEEEVAFPLAYVMVIHKDFDTFERLFRAVYMPQNVYCVHVDEKATAEFKESVWQLLSCFQNAFVASKIEPVVYGGISRLQADLNCLKDLTASKVPWKYAINTCGQDFPLKTNREIVQYLKGFKGKNITPGVLPPAHAIKRTKFVHQEHIGKDGSFVKNTNILKTSPPHQLTIYFGTAYVALTREFVNFVFHDKRAVDLLHWSKDTYSPDEHFWVTLNRIPGVPGAMPNASWTGNLRAIKWIDMEDKHGGCHGHYVHGICIYGNGDLKWLINSPSLFANKFELSTYPLTVECLELRLRERTLNQSETVIQPSWYF
;
A
#
# COMPACT_ATOMS: atom_id res chain seq x y z
N MET A 1 -12.09 -30.17 22.31
CA MET A 1 -11.78 -29.14 21.29
C MET A 1 -10.33 -28.71 21.52
N ARG A 2 -9.47 -28.71 20.51
CA ARG A 2 -8.06 -28.28 20.66
C ARG A 2 -7.95 -26.77 20.45
N LEU A 3 -7.15 -26.14 21.29
CA LEU A 3 -6.57 -24.81 21.05
C LEU A 3 -5.23 -25.06 20.35
N GLU A 4 -5.00 -24.43 19.19
CA GLU A 4 -3.69 -24.45 18.53
C GLU A 4 -3.08 -23.05 18.59
N GLY A 5 -1.87 -22.98 19.14
CA GLY A 5 -1.21 -21.71 19.50
C GLY A 5 -0.33 -21.17 18.38
N LEU A 6 -0.48 -19.89 18.06
CA LEU A 6 0.43 -19.18 17.16
C LEU A 6 1.76 -18.87 17.86
N GLN A 7 2.77 -19.69 17.63
CA GLN A 7 4.17 -19.34 17.89
C GLN A 7 4.83 -18.69 16.65
N PRO A 8 5.67 -17.66 16.82
CA PRO A 8 6.53 -17.15 15.76
C PRO A 8 7.87 -17.90 15.74
N SER A 9 8.14 -18.63 14.66
CA SER A 9 9.45 -19.22 14.36
C SER A 9 10.27 -18.28 13.46
N GLY A 10 11.60 -18.28 13.61
CA GLY A 10 12.47 -17.48 12.74
C GLY A 10 13.92 -17.94 12.75
N ALA A 11 14.51 -18.06 11.55
CA ALA A 11 15.93 -18.24 11.30
C ALA A 11 16.24 -17.63 9.91
N ALA A 12 17.01 -16.55 9.78
CA ALA A 12 18.46 -16.45 9.98
C ALA A 12 19.29 -16.91 8.75
N CYS A 13 19.36 -16.05 7.72
CA CYS A 13 20.31 -16.22 6.60
C CYS A 13 21.76 -16.20 7.11
N ARG A 14 22.53 -17.24 6.81
CA ARG A 14 23.99 -17.25 6.98
C ARG A 14 24.68 -16.90 5.66
N ASN A 15 25.62 -15.97 5.70
CA ASN A 15 26.64 -15.83 4.66
C ASN A 15 27.85 -16.70 5.02
N SER A 16 28.38 -17.46 4.05
CA SER A 16 29.67 -18.14 4.14
C SER A 16 30.30 -18.21 2.75
N ARG A 17 31.57 -17.82 2.63
CA ARG A 17 32.33 -17.75 1.37
C ARG A 17 33.78 -18.19 1.64
N LEU A 18 34.43 -18.75 0.62
CA LEU A 18 35.87 -19.09 0.44
C LEU A 18 36.31 -20.56 0.63
N GLY A 19 36.68 -21.16 -0.52
CA GLY A 19 37.83 -22.07 -0.67
C GLY A 19 37.60 -23.59 -0.50
N ARG A 20 38.39 -24.46 -1.15
CA ARG A 20 39.22 -24.35 -2.38
C ARG A 20 39.75 -25.76 -2.76
N GLU A 21 40.14 -25.98 -4.02
CA GLU A 21 41.04 -27.08 -4.49
C GLU A 21 40.46 -28.53 -4.37
N VAL A 22 40.87 -29.59 -5.11
CA VAL A 22 41.72 -29.76 -6.32
C VAL A 22 41.28 -31.04 -7.12
N SER A 23 41.98 -31.36 -8.23
CA SER A 23 41.80 -32.50 -9.16
C SER A 23 41.93 -33.91 -8.52
N SER A 24 41.78 -35.08 -9.19
CA SER A 24 41.76 -35.49 -10.63
C SER A 24 40.78 -36.69 -10.82
N THR A 25 40.81 -37.65 -11.78
CA THR A 25 41.75 -38.14 -12.84
C THR A 25 40.96 -38.78 -14.03
N SER A 26 41.59 -39.61 -14.88
CA SER A 26 41.01 -40.20 -16.12
C SER A 26 41.25 -41.72 -16.27
N SER A 27 40.50 -42.35 -17.19
CA SER A 27 40.79 -43.61 -17.92
C SER A 27 39.63 -43.86 -18.92
N HIS A 28 39.72 -44.59 -20.03
CA HIS A 28 40.72 -44.83 -21.09
C HIS A 28 39.90 -45.18 -22.37
N VAL A 29 40.36 -45.40 -23.62
CA VAL A 29 41.44 -46.21 -24.24
C VAL A 29 41.65 -45.67 -25.68
N CYS A 30 42.83 -45.85 -26.29
CA CYS A 30 43.10 -45.53 -27.71
C CYS A 30 43.04 -46.77 -28.61
N PHE A 31 42.77 -46.61 -29.92
CA PHE A 31 43.49 -47.35 -30.97
C PHE A 31 43.51 -46.59 -32.32
N GLN A 32 44.34 -47.08 -33.25
CA GLN A 32 44.68 -46.51 -34.57
C GLN A 32 43.51 -46.58 -35.58
N GLY A 33 43.47 -45.85 -36.72
CA GLY A 33 44.41 -44.86 -37.28
C GLY A 33 44.96 -45.26 -38.67
N LEU A 34 45.07 -44.30 -39.60
CA LEU A 34 45.98 -44.39 -40.77
C LEU A 34 46.29 -42.99 -41.34
N VAL A 35 47.28 -42.91 -42.24
CA VAL A 35 47.95 -41.70 -42.72
C VAL A 35 47.94 -41.66 -44.26
N ILE A 36 47.89 -40.47 -44.85
CA ILE A 36 48.68 -40.08 -46.04
C ILE A 36 48.69 -38.55 -46.17
N SER A 37 49.86 -38.01 -46.52
CA SER A 37 50.08 -36.58 -46.80
C SER A 37 50.31 -36.37 -48.30
N GLN A 38 49.96 -35.19 -48.83
CA GLN A 38 50.89 -34.46 -49.69
C GLN A 38 50.53 -32.98 -49.86
N SER A 39 51.55 -32.18 -50.13
CA SER A 39 51.51 -30.73 -50.37
C SER A 39 51.68 -30.41 -51.84
N LEU A 40 51.00 -29.37 -52.34
CA LEU A 40 51.38 -28.66 -53.57
C LEU A 40 50.83 -27.22 -53.53
N GLU A 41 51.50 -26.30 -54.21
CA GLU A 41 51.23 -24.85 -54.15
C GLU A 41 50.40 -24.32 -55.36
N ARG A 42 49.95 -23.06 -55.20
CA ARG A 42 50.04 -21.96 -56.19
C ARG A 42 48.82 -21.65 -57.07
N ASP A 43 48.33 -20.40 -56.89
CA ASP A 43 47.60 -19.47 -57.77
C ASP A 43 46.35 -19.96 -58.57
N SER A 44 45.25 -19.22 -58.70
CA SER A 44 45.13 -17.75 -58.90
C SER A 44 43.72 -17.19 -58.57
N PHE A 45 43.56 -15.86 -58.66
CA PHE A 45 42.34 -15.05 -58.39
C PHE A 45 41.27 -15.10 -59.52
N PRO A 46 40.05 -14.51 -59.39
CA PRO A 46 39.55 -13.61 -58.33
C PRO A 46 38.21 -13.99 -57.67
N LYS A 47 37.95 -13.47 -56.44
CA LYS A 47 36.68 -13.66 -55.69
C LYS A 47 35.77 -12.43 -55.59
N GLU A 48 36.21 -11.24 -55.99
CA GLU A 48 35.64 -9.98 -55.50
C GLU A 48 34.27 -9.60 -56.10
N VAL A 49 33.99 -9.97 -57.35
CA VAL A 49 32.78 -9.55 -58.09
C VAL A 49 31.48 -10.09 -57.46
N LYS A 50 31.51 -11.21 -56.74
CA LYS A 50 30.30 -11.80 -56.12
C LYS A 50 29.88 -11.13 -54.80
N ILE A 51 30.81 -10.56 -54.03
CA ILE A 51 30.53 -10.01 -52.69
C ILE A 51 29.74 -8.70 -52.79
N MET A 52 30.14 -7.81 -53.72
CA MET A 52 29.51 -6.49 -53.90
C MET A 52 28.03 -6.57 -54.30
N ASN A 53 27.65 -7.57 -55.11
CA ASN A 53 26.25 -7.79 -55.47
C ASN A 53 25.42 -8.34 -54.31
N PHE A 54 25.97 -9.24 -53.47
CA PHE A 54 25.25 -9.78 -52.31
C PHE A 54 24.84 -8.67 -51.34
N TRP A 55 25.78 -7.80 -50.95
CA TRP A 55 25.49 -6.65 -50.08
C TRP A 55 24.46 -5.70 -50.70
N ARG A 56 24.53 -5.46 -52.01
CA ARG A 56 23.56 -4.61 -52.73
C ARG A 56 22.14 -5.20 -52.68
N TYR A 57 21.98 -6.50 -52.88
CA TYR A 57 20.68 -7.17 -52.74
C TYR A 57 20.18 -7.16 -51.29
N CYS A 58 21.04 -7.39 -50.29
CA CYS A 58 20.65 -7.27 -48.88
C CYS A 58 20.17 -5.85 -48.53
N PHE A 59 20.83 -4.80 -49.05
CA PHE A 59 20.45 -3.41 -48.78
C PHE A 59 19.10 -3.04 -49.45
N PHE A 60 18.85 -3.52 -50.67
CA PHE A 60 17.54 -3.37 -51.32
C PHE A 60 16.44 -4.17 -50.62
N ALA A 61 16.71 -5.40 -50.17
CA ALA A 61 15.75 -6.19 -49.41
C ALA A 61 15.39 -5.55 -48.07
N PHE A 62 16.38 -5.00 -47.34
CA PHE A 62 16.16 -4.36 -46.05
C PHE A 62 15.40 -3.03 -46.18
N THR A 63 15.67 -2.24 -47.24
CA THR A 63 14.89 -1.02 -47.52
C THR A 63 13.46 -1.35 -47.98
N LEU A 64 13.24 -2.37 -48.80
CA LEU A 64 11.88 -2.84 -49.12
C LEU A 64 11.12 -3.30 -47.87
N LEU A 65 11.75 -4.10 -47.01
CA LEU A 65 11.14 -4.60 -45.78
C LEU A 65 10.79 -3.43 -44.83
N SER A 66 11.69 -2.45 -44.70
CA SER A 66 11.46 -1.23 -43.93
C SER A 66 10.25 -0.43 -44.46
N VAL A 67 10.14 -0.25 -45.77
CA VAL A 67 9.00 0.44 -46.40
C VAL A 67 7.70 -0.35 -46.21
N VAL A 68 7.71 -1.69 -46.38
CA VAL A 68 6.54 -2.53 -46.15
C VAL A 68 6.09 -2.47 -44.68
N VAL A 69 7.01 -2.52 -43.71
CA VAL A 69 6.69 -2.35 -42.29
C VAL A 69 6.12 -0.95 -42.02
N PHE A 70 6.69 0.11 -42.59
CA PHE A 70 6.16 1.46 -42.45
C PHE A 70 4.76 1.62 -43.05
N VAL A 71 4.49 1.01 -44.22
CA VAL A 71 3.18 1.02 -44.87
C VAL A 71 2.15 0.20 -44.07
N ILE A 72 2.54 -0.93 -43.49
CA ILE A 72 1.67 -1.72 -42.60
C ILE A 72 1.36 -0.92 -41.32
N LEU A 73 2.35 -0.31 -40.69
CA LEU A 73 2.15 0.53 -39.50
C LEU A 73 1.25 1.74 -39.83
N TYR A 74 1.52 2.45 -40.91
CA TYR A 74 0.74 3.62 -41.34
C TYR A 74 -0.71 3.26 -41.71
N ASN A 75 -0.92 2.16 -42.45
CA ASN A 75 -2.27 1.69 -42.77
C ASN A 75 -3.00 1.12 -41.54
N SER A 76 -2.29 0.53 -40.55
CA SER A 76 -2.90 0.11 -39.28
C SER A 76 -3.34 1.30 -38.42
N GLN A 77 -2.60 2.41 -38.43
CA GLN A 77 -2.98 3.68 -37.81
C GLN A 77 -4.22 4.30 -38.48
N LEU A 78 -4.34 4.15 -39.82
CA LEU A 78 -5.50 4.59 -40.59
C LEU A 78 -6.73 3.68 -40.47
N HIS A 79 -6.56 2.43 -39.99
CA HIS A 79 -7.65 1.45 -39.82
C HIS A 79 -8.15 1.31 -38.37
N LEU A 80 -7.85 2.25 -37.47
CA LEU A 80 -8.63 2.38 -36.24
C LEU A 80 -10.08 2.81 -36.60
N PRO A 81 -11.13 2.05 -36.23
CA PRO A 81 -12.50 2.45 -36.54
C PRO A 81 -12.88 3.73 -35.77
N LYS A 82 -13.11 4.83 -36.49
CA LYS A 82 -13.79 6.03 -35.95
C LYS A 82 -15.30 5.76 -35.79
N SER A 83 -15.63 4.77 -34.97
CA SER A 83 -17.01 4.44 -34.59
C SER A 83 -17.03 3.67 -33.27
N PHE A 84 -16.89 4.40 -32.17
CA PHE A 84 -17.53 4.06 -30.91
C PHE A 84 -18.24 5.30 -30.38
N GLY A 85 -19.56 5.33 -30.54
CA GLY A 85 -20.39 6.27 -29.78
C GLY A 85 -20.26 5.98 -28.28
N THR A 86 -20.50 6.98 -27.44
CA THR A 86 -20.46 6.84 -25.99
C THR A 86 -21.43 5.74 -25.53
N LEU A 87 -20.88 4.60 -25.08
CA LEU A 87 -21.64 3.53 -24.47
C LEU A 87 -22.37 4.07 -23.23
N ASN A 88 -23.71 3.95 -23.23
CA ASN A 88 -24.55 4.39 -22.11
C ASN A 88 -24.05 3.79 -20.79
N GLY A 89 -24.02 4.58 -19.71
CA GLY A 89 -23.40 4.20 -18.43
C GLY A 89 -23.85 2.85 -17.85
N SER A 90 -25.11 2.47 -18.10
CA SER A 90 -25.64 1.11 -17.86
C SER A 90 -24.71 0.00 -18.39
N SER A 91 -24.31 0.07 -19.66
CA SER A 91 -23.42 -0.92 -20.30
C SER A 91 -22.03 -0.96 -19.66
N HIS A 92 -21.48 0.22 -19.30
CA HIS A 92 -20.19 0.31 -18.62
C HIS A 92 -20.23 -0.25 -17.18
N LYS A 93 -21.39 -0.23 -16.52
CA LYS A 93 -21.60 -0.84 -15.20
C LYS A 93 -21.64 -2.36 -15.27
N TYR A 94 -22.46 -2.94 -16.15
CA TYR A 94 -22.53 -4.40 -16.33
C TYR A 94 -21.15 -4.98 -16.68
N PHE A 95 -20.44 -4.36 -17.63
CA PHE A 95 -19.11 -4.81 -18.04
C PHE A 95 -18.05 -4.75 -16.92
N ARG A 96 -18.18 -3.82 -15.96
CA ARG A 96 -17.36 -3.80 -14.72
C ARG A 96 -17.73 -4.92 -13.75
N ILE A 97 -19.02 -5.20 -13.55
CA ILE A 97 -19.49 -6.30 -12.69
C ILE A 97 -18.99 -7.64 -13.23
N ASP A 98 -19.20 -7.91 -14.53
CA ASP A 98 -18.73 -9.12 -15.21
C ASP A 98 -17.22 -9.32 -15.00
N ALA A 99 -16.42 -8.27 -15.18
CA ALA A 99 -14.97 -8.31 -15.01
C ALA A 99 -14.53 -8.65 -13.58
N CYS A 100 -15.25 -8.12 -12.57
CA CYS A 100 -14.98 -8.41 -11.17
C CYS A 100 -15.32 -9.86 -10.79
N ASP A 101 -16.39 -10.41 -11.34
CA ASP A 101 -16.79 -11.78 -11.09
C ASP A 101 -15.86 -12.77 -11.82
N TYR A 102 -15.47 -12.49 -13.07
CA TYR A 102 -14.43 -13.25 -13.76
C TYR A 102 -13.07 -13.21 -13.05
N ALA A 103 -12.66 -12.06 -12.51
CA ALA A 103 -11.41 -11.95 -11.74
C ALA A 103 -11.47 -12.77 -10.44
N LEU A 104 -12.64 -12.89 -9.80
CA LEU A 104 -12.86 -13.72 -8.61
C LEU A 104 -12.95 -15.23 -8.91
N GLU A 105 -13.34 -15.59 -10.12
CA GLU A 105 -13.18 -16.94 -10.69
C GLU A 105 -11.72 -17.25 -11.11
N GLY A 106 -10.80 -16.27 -11.01
CA GLY A 106 -9.39 -16.43 -11.38
C GLY A 106 -9.14 -16.42 -12.89
N LYS A 107 -10.10 -15.93 -13.69
CA LYS A 107 -10.00 -15.86 -15.16
C LYS A 107 -9.32 -14.56 -15.59
N SER A 108 -8.49 -14.63 -16.63
CA SER A 108 -7.77 -13.48 -17.17
C SER A 108 -8.70 -12.55 -17.96
N THR A 109 -9.01 -11.39 -17.40
CA THR A 109 -9.77 -10.33 -18.07
C THR A 109 -8.84 -9.22 -18.57
N PHE A 110 -8.81 -8.98 -19.88
CA PHE A 110 -8.31 -7.71 -20.42
C PHE A 110 -9.45 -6.70 -20.43
N LEU A 111 -9.31 -5.60 -19.70
CA LEU A 111 -10.30 -4.52 -19.70
C LEU A 111 -9.59 -3.17 -19.54
N TRP A 112 -9.82 -2.28 -20.50
CA TRP A 112 -9.15 -0.99 -20.61
C TRP A 112 -10.18 0.14 -20.51
N GLY A 113 -9.92 1.11 -19.63
CA GLY A 113 -10.78 2.27 -19.44
C GLY A 113 -10.24 3.19 -18.38
N LYS A 114 -9.21 3.99 -18.70
CA LYS A 114 -8.87 5.16 -17.88
C LYS A 114 -10.08 6.10 -17.88
N THR A 115 -10.89 6.04 -16.83
CA THR A 115 -11.82 7.12 -16.51
C THR A 115 -10.97 8.36 -16.28
N LEU A 116 -10.97 9.29 -17.23
CA LEU A 116 -10.08 10.44 -17.20
C LEU A 116 -10.58 11.41 -16.11
N SER A 117 -9.97 11.37 -14.92
CA SER A 117 -10.27 12.33 -13.86
C SER A 117 -10.11 13.74 -14.41
N SER A 118 -11.20 14.50 -14.46
CA SER A 118 -11.13 15.90 -14.89
C SER A 118 -10.30 16.70 -13.89
N PRO A 119 -9.57 17.75 -14.33
CA PRO A 119 -8.74 18.54 -13.43
C PRO A 119 -9.55 19.04 -12.24
N LEU A 120 -9.11 18.68 -11.04
CA LEU A 120 -9.89 18.81 -9.82
C LEU A 120 -10.34 20.27 -9.55
N GLY A 121 -9.44 21.22 -9.79
CA GLY A 121 -9.72 22.66 -9.69
C GLY A 121 -10.55 23.30 -10.82
N SER A 122 -11.06 22.54 -11.81
CA SER A 122 -11.95 23.09 -12.86
C SER A 122 -13.44 22.74 -12.68
N VAL A 123 -13.80 21.98 -11.64
CA VAL A 123 -15.18 21.53 -11.38
C VAL A 123 -15.67 22.08 -10.03
N PRO A 124 -16.87 22.70 -9.94
CA PRO A 124 -17.43 23.12 -8.66
C PRO A 124 -17.58 21.93 -7.70
N CYS A 125 -17.23 22.10 -6.42
CA CYS A 125 -17.23 21.00 -5.44
C CYS A 125 -18.53 20.20 -5.38
N LYS A 126 -19.70 20.84 -5.52
CA LYS A 126 -21.01 20.15 -5.61
C LYS A 126 -21.04 19.13 -6.75
N ASP A 127 -20.54 19.52 -7.91
CA ASP A 127 -20.56 18.70 -9.12
C ASP A 127 -19.46 17.65 -9.08
N TYR A 128 -18.29 17.97 -8.51
CA TYR A 128 -17.23 16.98 -8.22
C TYR A 128 -17.75 15.86 -7.29
N LEU A 129 -18.45 16.20 -6.21
CA LEU A 129 -19.04 15.24 -5.27
C LEU A 129 -20.05 14.31 -5.94
N ILE A 130 -20.85 14.83 -6.88
CA ILE A 130 -21.84 14.06 -7.66
C ILE A 130 -21.13 13.17 -8.69
N GLN A 131 -20.24 13.74 -9.50
CA GLN A 131 -19.49 13.03 -10.56
C GLN A 131 -18.60 11.92 -10.02
N ASN A 132 -18.04 12.10 -8.82
CA ASN A 132 -17.22 11.11 -8.15
C ASN A 132 -17.99 10.27 -7.14
N HIS A 133 -19.32 10.33 -7.09
CA HIS A 133 -20.15 9.44 -6.29
C HIS A 133 -19.80 9.46 -4.79
N TYR A 134 -19.61 10.62 -4.18
CA TYR A 134 -19.44 10.72 -2.72
C TYR A 134 -20.77 10.55 -2.00
N ILE A 135 -20.77 9.82 -0.88
CA ILE A 135 -21.94 9.65 -0.02
C ILE A 135 -22.09 10.91 0.83
N THR A 136 -23.04 11.77 0.46
CA THR A 136 -23.20 13.14 0.97
C THR A 136 -24.19 13.28 2.13
N SER A 137 -24.76 12.18 2.63
CA SER A 137 -25.63 12.16 3.82
C SER A 137 -25.42 10.85 4.60
N PRO A 138 -25.63 10.82 5.93
CA PRO A 138 -25.48 9.60 6.71
C PRO A 138 -26.46 8.50 6.27
N LEU A 139 -26.04 7.24 6.40
CA LEU A 139 -26.82 6.06 5.99
C LEU A 139 -27.57 5.37 7.13
N SER A 140 -27.19 5.59 8.39
CA SER A 140 -27.86 5.03 9.57
C SER A 140 -27.66 5.89 10.82
N GLU A 141 -28.62 5.85 11.74
CA GLU A 141 -28.49 6.50 13.07
C GLU A 141 -27.38 5.86 13.90
N GLU A 142 -27.11 4.56 13.68
CA GLU A 142 -25.99 3.84 14.30
C GLU A 142 -24.63 4.48 13.98
N GLU A 143 -24.44 4.92 12.74
CA GLU A 143 -23.20 5.58 12.30
C GLU A 143 -23.14 7.04 12.72
N VAL A 144 -24.28 7.77 12.76
CA VAL A 144 -24.36 9.14 13.30
C VAL A 144 -24.00 9.17 14.79
N ALA A 145 -24.47 8.20 15.56
CA ALA A 145 -24.19 8.08 17.00
C ALA A 145 -22.73 7.69 17.31
N PHE A 146 -21.97 7.17 16.31
CA PHE A 146 -20.60 6.70 16.49
C PHE A 146 -19.63 7.29 15.44
N PRO A 147 -19.37 8.61 15.44
CA PRO A 147 -18.46 9.21 14.46
C PRO A 147 -17.03 8.70 14.61
N LEU A 148 -16.38 8.45 13.49
CA LEU A 148 -14.97 8.05 13.40
C LEU A 148 -14.09 9.24 13.04
N ALA A 149 -12.85 9.21 13.50
CA ALA A 149 -11.79 10.08 13.05
C ALA A 149 -10.77 9.28 12.23
N TYR A 150 -10.22 9.89 11.18
CA TYR A 150 -9.20 9.29 10.33
C TYR A 150 -7.92 10.11 10.31
N VAL A 151 -6.78 9.42 10.38
CA VAL A 151 -5.42 9.96 10.29
C VAL A 151 -4.77 9.37 9.04
N MET A 152 -4.63 10.15 7.98
CA MET A 152 -4.18 9.67 6.67
C MET A 152 -2.81 10.23 6.32
N VAL A 153 -1.77 9.40 6.34
CA VAL A 153 -0.39 9.84 6.03
C VAL A 153 0.00 9.45 4.61
N ILE A 154 0.22 10.45 3.75
CA ILE A 154 0.35 10.27 2.29
C ILE A 154 1.54 11.07 1.71
N HIS A 155 2.10 10.60 0.59
CA HIS A 155 3.27 11.23 -0.04
C HIS A 155 3.33 11.11 -1.58
N LYS A 156 2.50 10.25 -2.19
CA LYS A 156 2.41 10.02 -3.64
C LYS A 156 1.08 9.34 -4.02
N ASP A 157 0.90 9.06 -5.32
CA ASP A 157 -0.20 8.30 -5.92
C ASP A 157 -1.61 8.84 -5.65
N PHE A 158 -1.88 10.08 -6.11
CA PHE A 158 -3.14 10.80 -5.83
C PHE A 158 -4.38 9.94 -6.10
N ASP A 159 -4.47 9.31 -7.27
CA ASP A 159 -5.63 8.49 -7.67
C ASP A 159 -5.88 7.31 -6.71
N THR A 160 -4.83 6.75 -6.08
CA THR A 160 -4.98 5.66 -5.08
C THR A 160 -5.49 6.23 -3.75
N PHE A 161 -4.99 7.40 -3.35
CA PHE A 161 -5.49 8.12 -2.18
C PHE A 161 -6.94 8.61 -2.35
N GLU A 162 -7.32 9.14 -3.50
CA GLU A 162 -8.70 9.58 -3.80
C GLU A 162 -9.69 8.41 -3.66
N ARG A 163 -9.33 7.23 -4.20
CA ARG A 163 -10.13 6.00 -4.06
C ARG A 163 -10.25 5.56 -2.61
N LEU A 164 -9.16 5.56 -1.82
CA LEU A 164 -9.20 5.31 -0.38
C LEU A 164 -10.13 6.29 0.34
N PHE A 165 -9.93 7.60 0.11
CA PHE A 165 -10.69 8.66 0.77
C PHE A 165 -12.19 8.53 0.48
N ARG A 166 -12.58 8.36 -0.80
CA ARG A 166 -13.97 8.10 -1.20
C ARG A 166 -14.56 6.83 -0.59
N ALA A 167 -13.76 5.77 -0.45
CA ALA A 167 -14.22 4.50 0.10
C ALA A 167 -14.46 4.53 1.61
N VAL A 168 -13.84 5.47 2.35
CA VAL A 168 -14.09 5.68 3.80
C VAL A 168 -14.90 6.95 4.11
N TYR A 169 -15.19 7.81 3.14
CA TYR A 169 -15.85 9.09 3.38
C TYR A 169 -17.31 8.93 3.83
N MET A 170 -17.64 9.57 4.96
CA MET A 170 -18.99 9.78 5.46
C MET A 170 -19.07 11.18 6.12
N PRO A 171 -20.20 11.91 5.99
CA PRO A 171 -20.29 13.30 6.42
C PRO A 171 -20.28 13.50 7.95
N GLN A 172 -20.65 12.49 8.74
CA GLN A 172 -20.61 12.55 10.20
C GLN A 172 -19.19 12.34 10.78
N ASN A 173 -18.29 11.71 10.03
CA ASN A 173 -16.91 11.43 10.44
C ASN A 173 -16.02 12.69 10.32
N VAL A 174 -14.74 12.58 10.69
CA VAL A 174 -13.72 13.64 10.50
C VAL A 174 -12.41 13.06 9.98
N TYR A 175 -11.72 13.80 9.09
CA TYR A 175 -10.54 13.32 8.37
C TYR A 175 -9.39 14.33 8.45
N CYS A 176 -8.26 13.91 9.03
CA CYS A 176 -7.01 14.67 8.94
C CYS A 176 -6.06 13.97 7.98
N VAL A 177 -5.49 14.74 7.04
CA VAL A 177 -4.55 14.25 6.04
C VAL A 177 -3.19 14.93 6.25
N HIS A 178 -2.17 14.13 6.53
CA HIS A 178 -0.77 14.58 6.58
C HIS A 178 -0.11 14.28 5.24
N VAL A 179 0.31 15.33 4.54
CA VAL A 179 1.01 15.24 3.26
C VAL A 179 2.50 15.47 3.52
N ASP A 180 3.36 14.49 3.22
CA ASP A 180 4.81 14.57 3.45
C ASP A 180 5.40 15.88 2.88
N GLU A 181 6.26 16.54 3.67
CA GLU A 181 6.95 17.77 3.26
C GLU A 181 7.74 17.58 1.95
N LYS A 182 8.18 16.37 1.64
CA LYS A 182 8.95 16.02 0.45
C LYS A 182 8.09 15.70 -0.78
N ALA A 183 6.77 15.63 -0.65
CA ALA A 183 5.88 15.41 -1.80
C ALA A 183 5.90 16.60 -2.78
N THR A 184 5.60 16.34 -4.06
CA THR A 184 5.64 17.39 -5.10
C THR A 184 4.59 18.47 -4.86
N ALA A 185 4.81 19.66 -5.43
CA ALA A 185 3.85 20.75 -5.37
C ALA A 185 2.51 20.34 -6.01
N GLU A 186 2.53 19.61 -7.14
CA GLU A 186 1.30 19.15 -7.79
C GLU A 186 0.52 18.16 -6.91
N PHE A 187 1.21 17.24 -6.22
CA PHE A 187 0.55 16.30 -5.32
C PHE A 187 -0.10 17.01 -4.12
N LYS A 188 0.61 17.97 -3.50
CA LYS A 188 0.08 18.79 -2.41
C LYS A 188 -1.14 19.61 -2.84
N GLU A 189 -1.06 20.23 -4.02
CA GLU A 189 -2.15 21.03 -4.59
C GLU A 189 -3.39 20.17 -4.87
N SER A 190 -3.25 19.01 -5.53
CA SER A 190 -4.37 18.09 -5.77
C SER A 190 -5.01 17.59 -4.46
N VAL A 191 -4.21 17.30 -3.43
CA VAL A 191 -4.76 16.92 -2.11
C VAL A 191 -5.48 18.11 -1.45
N TRP A 192 -4.95 19.32 -1.53
CA TRP A 192 -5.60 20.51 -0.99
C TRP A 192 -6.93 20.81 -1.71
N GLN A 193 -6.93 20.77 -3.05
CA GLN A 193 -8.13 20.95 -3.87
C GLN A 193 -9.19 19.90 -3.52
N LEU A 194 -8.81 18.62 -3.35
CA LEU A 194 -9.74 17.55 -2.94
C LEU A 194 -10.42 17.90 -1.62
N LEU A 195 -9.63 18.17 -0.59
CA LEU A 195 -10.12 18.36 0.77
C LEU A 195 -10.90 19.68 0.94
N SER A 196 -10.64 20.68 0.08
CA SER A 196 -11.41 21.94 0.04
C SER A 196 -12.92 21.75 -0.17
N CYS A 197 -13.32 20.63 -0.78
CA CYS A 197 -14.72 20.27 -1.00
C CYS A 197 -15.43 19.64 0.21
N PHE A 198 -14.75 19.42 1.34
CA PHE A 198 -15.26 18.65 2.48
C PHE A 198 -15.07 19.41 3.81
N GLN A 199 -16.17 19.88 4.41
CA GLN A 199 -16.13 20.66 5.67
C GLN A 199 -15.59 19.88 6.88
N ASN A 200 -15.55 18.55 6.80
CA ASN A 200 -15.08 17.63 7.83
C ASN A 200 -13.73 16.98 7.48
N ALA A 201 -13.03 17.45 6.44
CA ALA A 201 -11.70 16.97 6.08
C ALA A 201 -10.70 18.14 5.97
N PHE A 202 -9.45 17.92 6.38
CA PHE A 202 -8.44 18.98 6.38
C PHE A 202 -7.01 18.43 6.28
N VAL A 203 -6.09 19.27 5.81
CA VAL A 203 -4.63 19.01 5.87
C VAL A 203 -4.12 19.33 7.28
N ALA A 204 -3.23 18.49 7.82
CA ALA A 204 -2.65 18.67 9.15
C ALA A 204 -1.98 20.04 9.34
N SER A 205 -2.16 20.66 10.51
CA SER A 205 -1.59 21.97 10.87
C SER A 205 -0.06 21.95 10.97
N LYS A 206 0.54 20.76 11.05
CA LYS A 206 1.99 20.52 11.08
C LYS A 206 2.37 19.36 10.18
N ILE A 207 3.23 19.66 9.22
CA ILE A 207 3.79 18.73 8.25
C ILE A 207 5.21 18.31 8.68
N GLU A 208 5.60 17.09 8.32
CA GLU A 208 6.88 16.47 8.67
C GLU A 208 7.51 15.85 7.39
N PRO A 209 8.85 15.85 7.23
CA PRO A 209 9.54 15.25 6.08
C PRO A 209 9.78 13.74 6.27
N VAL A 210 8.73 12.93 6.17
CA VAL A 210 8.65 11.56 6.74
C VAL A 210 9.77 10.60 6.29
N VAL A 211 10.61 10.18 7.23
CA VAL A 211 11.71 9.23 7.04
C VAL A 211 11.24 7.81 7.36
N TYR A 212 11.54 6.85 6.47
CA TYR A 212 11.19 5.45 6.67
C TYR A 212 11.91 4.86 7.90
N GLY A 213 11.13 4.31 8.84
CA GLY A 213 11.62 3.81 10.13
C GLY A 213 12.01 4.90 11.13
N GLY A 214 11.69 6.17 10.86
CA GLY A 214 12.03 7.33 11.69
C GLY A 214 10.91 7.81 12.62
N ILE A 215 11.24 8.74 13.52
CA ILE A 215 10.28 9.39 14.42
C ILE A 215 9.27 10.26 13.67
N SER A 216 9.67 10.89 12.56
CA SER A 216 8.81 11.70 11.71
C SER A 216 7.56 10.94 11.21
N ARG A 217 7.64 9.62 11.02
CA ARG A 217 6.46 8.77 10.73
C ARG A 217 5.45 8.76 11.88
N LEU A 218 5.89 8.62 13.12
CA LEU A 218 5.03 8.69 14.31
C LEU A 218 4.55 10.12 14.57
N GLN A 219 5.41 11.12 14.33
CA GLN A 219 5.09 12.53 14.51
C GLN A 219 4.00 13.00 13.53
N ALA A 220 3.97 12.48 12.30
CA ALA A 220 2.88 12.71 11.34
C ALA A 220 1.51 12.27 11.88
N ASP A 221 1.42 11.06 12.48
CA ASP A 221 0.18 10.60 13.12
C ASP A 221 -0.19 11.49 14.32
N LEU A 222 0.80 11.85 15.15
CA LEU A 222 0.58 12.70 16.34
C LEU A 222 0.13 14.12 15.99
N ASN A 223 0.64 14.71 14.90
CA ASN A 223 0.20 16.02 14.43
C ASN A 223 -1.28 15.99 14.05
N CYS A 224 -1.67 15.02 13.21
CA CYS A 224 -3.07 14.84 12.85
C CYS A 224 -3.97 14.52 14.05
N LEU A 225 -3.55 13.62 14.94
CA LEU A 225 -4.30 13.31 16.17
C LEU A 225 -4.52 14.56 17.03
N LYS A 226 -3.52 15.45 17.12
CA LYS A 226 -3.65 16.71 17.87
C LYS A 226 -4.74 17.61 17.27
N ASP A 227 -4.72 17.83 15.96
CA ASP A 227 -5.74 18.64 15.28
C ASP A 227 -7.14 18.01 15.42
N LEU A 228 -7.23 16.67 15.32
CA LEU A 228 -8.46 15.92 15.55
C LEU A 228 -9.00 16.08 16.97
N THR A 229 -8.17 16.23 18.01
CA THR A 229 -8.69 16.52 19.37
C THR A 229 -9.46 17.83 19.43
N ALA A 230 -9.03 18.85 18.66
CA ALA A 230 -9.65 20.17 18.58
C ALA A 230 -10.89 20.21 17.66
N SER A 231 -11.18 19.14 16.91
CA SER A 231 -12.41 19.06 16.10
C SER A 231 -13.68 19.12 16.96
N LYS A 232 -14.70 19.78 16.43
CA LYS A 232 -16.05 19.85 17.01
C LYS A 232 -16.81 18.52 16.88
N VAL A 233 -16.38 17.62 15.98
CA VAL A 233 -17.00 16.30 15.80
C VAL A 233 -16.76 15.45 17.05
N PRO A 234 -17.79 14.89 17.70
CA PRO A 234 -17.65 14.13 18.95
C PRO A 234 -17.25 12.67 18.70
N TRP A 235 -16.17 12.48 17.93
CA TRP A 235 -15.68 11.18 17.46
C TRP A 235 -15.26 10.24 18.59
N LYS A 236 -15.42 8.94 18.36
CA LYS A 236 -15.23 7.88 19.37
C LYS A 236 -13.87 7.21 19.25
N TYR A 237 -13.46 6.92 18.01
CA TYR A 237 -12.20 6.28 17.68
C TYR A 237 -11.49 7.02 16.55
N ALA A 238 -10.18 7.18 16.67
CA ALA A 238 -9.28 7.55 15.59
C ALA A 238 -8.65 6.28 14.98
N ILE A 239 -8.71 6.15 13.65
CA ILE A 239 -8.08 5.07 12.87
C ILE A 239 -7.02 5.71 11.98
N ASN A 240 -5.79 5.18 11.98
CA ASN A 240 -4.76 5.64 11.03
C ASN A 240 -4.73 4.79 9.75
N THR A 241 -4.35 5.42 8.64
CA THR A 241 -4.13 4.79 7.33
C THR A 241 -2.96 5.47 6.61
N CYS A 242 -2.39 4.81 5.60
CA CYS A 242 -1.50 5.41 4.63
C CYS A 242 -2.11 5.41 3.22
N GLY A 243 -1.52 6.15 2.28
CA GLY A 243 -2.06 6.34 0.92
C GLY A 243 -2.14 5.09 0.03
N GLN A 244 -1.68 3.94 0.51
CA GLN A 244 -1.79 2.63 -0.17
C GLN A 244 -2.66 1.62 0.61
N ASP A 245 -3.41 2.07 1.61
CA ASP A 245 -4.44 1.27 2.26
C ASP A 245 -5.75 1.25 1.45
N PHE A 246 -6.57 0.23 1.64
CA PHE A 246 -7.98 0.26 1.19
C PHE A 246 -8.91 -0.44 2.22
N PRO A 247 -10.13 0.08 2.46
CA PRO A 247 -11.11 -0.58 3.33
C PRO A 247 -11.62 -1.90 2.75
N LEU A 248 -11.79 -2.89 3.62
CA LEU A 248 -12.43 -4.18 3.34
C LEU A 248 -13.75 -4.35 4.10
N LYS A 249 -14.20 -3.31 4.80
CA LYS A 249 -15.44 -3.25 5.59
C LYS A 249 -16.13 -1.90 5.40
N THR A 250 -17.46 -1.88 5.40
CA THR A 250 -18.25 -0.64 5.29
C THR A 250 -18.05 0.24 6.53
N ASN A 251 -18.41 1.53 6.47
CA ASN A 251 -18.34 2.39 7.66
C ASN A 251 -19.21 1.81 8.81
N ARG A 252 -20.41 1.29 8.51
CA ARG A 252 -21.26 0.58 9.47
C ARG A 252 -20.59 -0.65 10.08
N GLU A 253 -19.94 -1.49 9.26
CA GLU A 253 -19.20 -2.67 9.74
C GLU A 253 -18.01 -2.30 10.63
N ILE A 254 -17.29 -1.22 10.30
CA ILE A 254 -16.20 -0.66 11.13
C ILE A 254 -16.76 -0.14 12.46
N VAL A 255 -17.87 0.61 12.45
CA VAL A 255 -18.58 1.10 13.64
C VAL A 255 -18.99 -0.08 14.55
N GLN A 256 -19.65 -1.09 14.01
CA GLN A 256 -20.10 -2.28 14.76
C GLN A 256 -18.93 -3.06 15.35
N TYR A 257 -17.86 -3.27 14.57
CA TYR A 257 -16.63 -3.91 15.04
C TYR A 257 -16.00 -3.14 16.20
N LEU A 258 -15.85 -1.82 16.10
CA LEU A 258 -15.27 -0.97 17.16
C LEU A 258 -16.16 -0.91 18.42
N LYS A 259 -17.50 -0.89 18.26
CA LYS A 259 -18.45 -1.02 19.39
C LYS A 259 -18.23 -2.33 20.15
N GLY A 260 -17.84 -3.41 19.46
CA GLY A 260 -17.45 -4.69 20.06
C GLY A 260 -16.28 -4.60 21.05
N PHE A 261 -15.38 -3.62 20.90
CA PHE A 261 -14.24 -3.39 21.81
C PHE A 261 -14.61 -2.58 23.06
N LYS A 262 -15.85 -2.09 23.19
CA LYS A 262 -16.39 -1.46 24.42
C LYS A 262 -15.48 -0.37 25.02
N GLY A 263 -14.92 0.49 24.17
CA GLY A 263 -14.02 1.58 24.60
C GLY A 263 -12.59 1.14 24.92
N LYS A 264 -12.12 0.01 24.38
CA LYS A 264 -10.70 -0.42 24.42
C LYS A 264 -9.95 -0.02 23.15
N ASN A 265 -8.69 0.38 23.27
CA ASN A 265 -7.85 0.71 22.12
C ASN A 265 -7.31 -0.56 21.46
N ILE A 266 -7.27 -0.57 20.14
CA ILE A 266 -6.78 -1.69 19.34
C ILE A 266 -5.35 -1.40 18.91
N THR A 267 -4.39 -2.04 19.60
CA THR A 267 -2.95 -1.96 19.33
C THR A 267 -2.36 -3.39 19.33
N PRO A 268 -2.43 -4.13 18.21
CA PRO A 268 -1.94 -5.50 18.15
C PRO A 268 -0.43 -5.54 18.41
N GLY A 269 0.04 -6.41 19.31
CA GLY A 269 1.47 -6.53 19.60
C GLY A 269 1.84 -7.42 20.78
N VAL A 270 3.13 -7.70 20.91
CA VAL A 270 3.74 -8.69 21.80
C VAL A 270 5.01 -8.13 22.47
N LEU A 271 5.66 -8.91 23.35
CA LEU A 271 6.99 -8.57 23.84
C LEU A 271 8.02 -8.55 22.68
N PRO A 272 9.14 -7.81 22.79
CA PRO A 272 10.04 -7.57 21.66
C PRO A 272 10.61 -8.86 21.04
N PRO A 273 10.32 -9.18 19.77
CA PRO A 273 10.95 -10.30 19.09
C PRO A 273 12.45 -10.01 18.89
N ALA A 274 13.27 -11.07 18.76
CA ALA A 274 14.73 -10.96 18.77
C ALA A 274 15.31 -9.97 17.73
N HIS A 275 14.66 -9.81 16.58
CA HIS A 275 15.06 -8.83 15.55
C HIS A 275 14.77 -7.37 15.96
N ALA A 276 13.74 -7.12 16.76
CA ALA A 276 13.32 -5.78 17.16
C ALA A 276 14.16 -5.21 18.32
N ILE A 277 14.78 -6.05 19.15
CA ILE A 277 15.58 -5.64 20.33
C ILE A 277 16.63 -4.57 19.97
N LYS A 278 17.26 -4.64 18.80
CA LYS A 278 18.26 -3.64 18.37
C LYS A 278 17.69 -2.24 18.16
N ARG A 279 16.40 -2.12 17.78
CA ARG A 279 15.73 -0.86 17.43
C ARG A 279 15.60 0.12 18.58
N THR A 280 15.48 -0.40 19.80
CA THR A 280 15.36 0.36 21.06
C THR A 280 16.56 0.23 21.99
N LYS A 281 17.47 -0.74 21.76
CA LYS A 281 18.74 -0.85 22.49
C LYS A 281 19.75 0.26 22.13
N PHE A 282 19.72 0.75 20.88
CA PHE A 282 20.69 1.70 20.35
C PHE A 282 20.04 3.01 19.92
N VAL A 283 20.82 4.10 19.99
CA VAL A 283 20.44 5.43 19.52
C VAL A 283 20.44 5.42 17.99
N HIS A 284 19.33 5.86 17.41
CA HIS A 284 19.12 5.99 15.97
C HIS A 284 18.90 7.46 15.62
N GLN A 285 19.35 7.87 14.43
CA GLN A 285 19.24 9.24 13.94
C GLN A 285 18.62 9.24 12.55
N GLU A 286 17.61 10.08 12.34
CA GLU A 286 17.14 10.41 10.99
C GLU A 286 18.21 11.19 10.24
N HIS A 287 18.40 10.85 8.96
CA HIS A 287 19.25 11.57 8.02
C HIS A 287 18.42 11.93 6.79
N ILE A 288 18.55 13.18 6.35
CA ILE A 288 17.93 13.71 5.13
C ILE A 288 19.04 14.46 4.38
N GLY A 289 19.36 14.00 3.17
CA GLY A 289 20.46 14.55 2.37
C GLY A 289 20.30 14.26 0.88
N LYS A 290 21.33 14.62 0.09
CA LYS A 290 21.38 14.36 -1.36
C LYS A 290 21.44 12.86 -1.70
N ASP A 291 21.84 12.06 -0.72
CA ASP A 291 21.89 10.60 -0.70
C ASP A 291 20.56 9.94 -0.27
N GLY A 292 19.53 10.73 0.09
CA GLY A 292 18.16 10.27 0.36
C GLY A 292 17.67 10.56 1.78
N SER A 293 16.65 9.83 2.21
CA SER A 293 16.13 9.86 3.59
C SER A 293 16.21 8.47 4.22
N PHE A 294 16.93 8.31 5.33
CA PHE A 294 17.05 7.03 6.03
C PHE A 294 17.34 7.21 7.53
N VAL A 295 17.23 6.12 8.30
CA VAL A 295 17.59 6.10 9.72
C VAL A 295 18.89 5.36 9.93
N LYS A 296 19.87 6.03 10.54
CA LYS A 296 21.20 5.51 10.86
C LYS A 296 21.25 5.02 12.30
N ASN A 297 21.66 3.77 12.52
CA ASN A 297 22.04 3.27 13.85
C ASN A 297 23.43 3.80 14.20
N THR A 298 23.59 4.43 15.37
CA THR A 298 24.87 5.02 15.82
C THR A 298 25.76 4.03 16.57
N ASN A 299 25.22 2.87 16.97
CA ASN A 299 25.77 1.90 17.93
C ASN A 299 25.97 2.44 19.37
N ILE A 300 25.58 3.69 19.66
CA ILE A 300 25.54 4.22 21.03
C ILE A 300 24.36 3.56 21.76
N LEU A 301 24.57 3.08 23.00
CA LEU A 301 23.51 2.46 23.81
C LEU A 301 22.52 3.53 24.29
N LYS A 302 21.21 3.22 24.25
CA LYS A 302 20.17 4.06 24.86
C LYS A 302 20.10 3.86 26.37
N THR A 303 19.61 4.89 27.05
CA THR A 303 19.09 4.79 28.41
C THR A 303 17.89 3.85 28.47
N SER A 304 17.63 3.27 29.66
CA SER A 304 16.44 2.47 29.91
C SER A 304 15.15 3.27 29.64
N PRO A 305 14.03 2.61 29.28
CA PRO A 305 12.74 3.27 29.13
C PRO A 305 12.34 4.08 30.38
N PRO A 306 11.69 5.24 30.20
CA PRO A 306 11.19 6.04 31.32
C PRO A 306 10.12 5.28 32.10
N HIS A 307 9.91 5.64 33.37
CA HIS A 307 8.91 5.04 34.26
C HIS A 307 8.98 3.51 34.41
N GLN A 308 10.15 2.92 34.16
CA GLN A 308 10.38 1.46 34.15
C GLN A 308 9.46 0.70 33.17
N LEU A 309 9.01 1.36 32.10
CA LEU A 309 8.09 0.78 31.12
C LEU A 309 8.71 -0.41 30.38
N THR A 310 8.02 -1.55 30.40
CA THR A 310 8.31 -2.67 29.50
C THR A 310 7.88 -2.26 28.09
N ILE A 311 8.81 -2.25 27.13
CA ILE A 311 8.52 -1.96 25.72
C ILE A 311 7.87 -3.19 25.07
N TYR A 312 6.81 -2.96 24.30
CA TYR A 312 6.14 -3.94 23.46
C TYR A 312 6.29 -3.54 21.99
N PHE A 313 6.28 -4.52 21.07
CA PHE A 313 6.29 -4.27 19.62
C PHE A 313 5.02 -4.80 18.96
N GLY A 314 4.55 -4.08 17.95
CA GLY A 314 3.28 -4.31 17.27
C GLY A 314 3.28 -3.66 15.88
N THR A 315 2.11 -3.22 15.41
CA THR A 315 1.98 -2.49 14.14
C THR A 315 1.84 -0.99 14.34
N ALA A 316 2.37 -0.21 13.40
CA ALA A 316 2.06 1.22 13.28
C ALA A 316 0.54 1.48 13.15
N TYR A 317 -0.21 0.52 12.59
CA TYR A 317 -1.66 0.61 12.42
C TYR A 317 -2.41 0.38 13.74
N VAL A 318 -3.30 1.31 14.10
CA VAL A 318 -4.02 1.33 15.39
C VAL A 318 -5.44 1.89 15.25
N ALA A 319 -6.30 1.56 16.24
CA ALA A 319 -7.56 2.26 16.47
C ALA A 319 -7.64 2.72 17.92
N LEU A 320 -7.65 4.03 18.16
CA LEU A 320 -7.46 4.66 19.47
C LEU A 320 -8.72 5.40 19.92
N THR A 321 -9.12 5.24 21.18
CA THR A 321 -10.23 6.04 21.76
C THR A 321 -9.85 7.51 21.90
N ARG A 322 -10.82 8.43 21.83
CA ARG A 322 -10.57 9.88 21.98
C ARG A 322 -9.95 10.21 23.34
N GLU A 323 -10.34 9.48 24.38
CA GLU A 323 -9.81 9.59 25.73
C GLU A 323 -8.33 9.14 25.80
N PHE A 324 -7.93 8.10 25.07
CA PHE A 324 -6.54 7.68 24.97
C PHE A 324 -5.69 8.68 24.16
N VAL A 325 -6.24 9.24 23.09
CA VAL A 325 -5.55 10.30 22.32
C VAL A 325 -5.34 11.55 23.19
N ASN A 326 -6.33 11.94 23.99
CA ASN A 326 -6.16 13.00 24.98
C ASN A 326 -5.08 12.65 26.02
N PHE A 327 -5.05 11.42 26.53
CA PHE A 327 -4.01 10.94 27.44
C PHE A 327 -2.60 11.03 26.83
N VAL A 328 -2.42 10.69 25.55
CA VAL A 328 -1.11 10.72 24.85
C VAL A 328 -0.44 12.10 24.88
N PHE A 329 -1.22 13.18 24.87
CA PHE A 329 -0.70 14.56 24.87
C PHE A 329 -0.51 15.17 26.27
N HIS A 330 -1.05 14.57 27.33
CA HIS A 330 -1.11 15.19 28.67
C HIS A 330 -0.50 14.34 29.79
N ASP A 331 -0.47 13.01 29.69
CA ASP A 331 0.13 12.16 30.72
C ASP A 331 1.66 12.14 30.60
N LYS A 332 2.35 12.41 31.71
CA LYS A 332 3.81 12.46 31.75
C LYS A 332 4.48 11.16 31.26
N ARG A 333 3.87 9.98 31.46
CA ARG A 333 4.39 8.70 30.95
C ARG A 333 4.36 8.64 29.43
N ALA A 334 3.33 9.18 28.80
CA ALA A 334 3.20 9.26 27.36
C ALA A 334 4.19 10.27 26.75
N VAL A 335 4.29 11.47 27.34
CA VAL A 335 5.22 12.52 26.89
C VAL A 335 6.68 12.09 27.05
N ASP A 336 7.04 11.49 28.19
CA ASP A 336 8.42 11.02 28.43
C ASP A 336 8.77 9.83 27.52
N LEU A 337 7.84 8.89 27.28
CA LEU A 337 8.06 7.77 26.34
C LEU A 337 8.21 8.27 24.89
N LEU A 338 7.42 9.28 24.49
CA LEU A 338 7.55 9.89 23.16
C LEU A 338 8.92 10.55 23.00
N HIS A 339 9.38 11.28 24.02
CA HIS A 339 10.72 11.88 24.03
C HIS A 339 11.82 10.81 23.93
N TRP A 340 11.75 9.75 24.74
CA TRP A 340 12.68 8.62 24.69
C TRP A 340 12.64 7.84 23.37
N SER A 341 11.52 7.88 22.64
CA SER A 341 11.36 7.18 21.35
C SER A 341 11.90 7.96 20.14
N LYS A 342 12.29 9.24 20.29
CA LYS A 342 12.70 10.07 19.15
C LYS A 342 13.93 9.56 18.41
N ASP A 343 14.84 8.94 19.14
CA ASP A 343 16.12 8.39 18.65
C ASP A 343 16.08 6.85 18.60
N THR A 344 14.97 6.27 18.14
CA THR A 344 14.79 4.83 17.96
C THR A 344 14.38 4.49 16.53
N TYR A 345 14.44 3.21 16.15
CA TYR A 345 14.01 2.74 14.84
C TYR A 345 12.57 2.19 14.87
N SER A 346 11.72 2.64 13.96
CA SER A 346 10.27 2.36 13.89
C SER A 346 9.54 2.59 15.23
N PRO A 347 9.59 3.82 15.81
CA PRO A 347 8.90 4.11 17.07
C PRO A 347 7.38 3.98 16.98
N ASP A 348 6.81 4.12 15.79
CA ASP A 348 5.41 3.82 15.47
C ASP A 348 5.03 2.36 15.73
N GLU A 349 5.97 1.41 15.64
CA GLU A 349 5.74 -0.01 15.94
C GLU A 349 5.87 -0.36 17.44
N HIS A 350 6.33 0.54 18.32
CA HIS A 350 6.35 0.28 19.78
C HIS A 350 5.57 1.26 20.64
N PHE A 351 5.44 2.53 20.25
CA PHE A 351 4.89 3.60 21.08
C PHE A 351 3.44 3.32 21.50
N TRP A 352 2.56 3.09 20.52
CA TRP A 352 1.12 2.89 20.76
C TRP A 352 0.83 1.69 21.63
N VAL A 353 1.43 0.53 21.31
CA VAL A 353 1.21 -0.71 22.07
C VAL A 353 1.78 -0.61 23.47
N THR A 354 2.98 -0.03 23.65
CA THR A 354 3.59 0.16 24.97
C THR A 354 2.70 1.01 25.88
N LEU A 355 2.16 2.13 25.39
CA LEU A 355 1.23 2.95 26.16
C LEU A 355 -0.09 2.21 26.48
N ASN A 356 -0.64 1.46 25.53
CA ASN A 356 -1.88 0.71 25.74
C ASN A 356 -1.72 -0.52 26.66
N ARG A 357 -0.48 -0.93 26.99
CA ARG A 357 -0.20 -1.92 28.05
C ARG A 357 -0.15 -1.33 29.46
N ILE A 358 -0.05 -0.01 29.63
CA ILE A 358 0.03 0.61 30.95
C ILE A 358 -1.31 0.41 31.70
N PRO A 359 -1.33 -0.19 32.91
CA PRO A 359 -2.55 -0.33 33.69
C PRO A 359 -3.20 1.01 34.03
N GLY A 360 -4.52 1.08 33.92
CA GLY A 360 -5.32 2.25 34.32
C GLY A 360 -5.38 3.40 33.29
N VAL A 361 -4.72 3.33 32.14
CA VAL A 361 -4.87 4.37 31.10
C VAL A 361 -6.19 4.21 30.32
N PRO A 362 -6.73 5.26 29.67
CA PRO A 362 -7.99 5.16 28.93
C PRO A 362 -7.92 4.06 27.85
N GLY A 363 -8.91 3.19 27.81
CA GLY A 363 -8.97 2.07 26.87
C GLY A 363 -7.90 0.97 27.02
N ALA A 364 -7.10 0.98 28.09
CA ALA A 364 -5.97 0.05 28.29
C ALA A 364 -6.29 -1.44 28.12
N MET A 365 -5.36 -2.18 27.51
CA MET A 365 -5.38 -3.64 27.36
C MET A 365 -4.04 -4.28 27.78
N PRO A 366 -3.72 -4.33 29.09
CA PRO A 366 -2.43 -4.83 29.61
C PRO A 366 -2.15 -6.29 29.23
N ASN A 367 -3.17 -7.15 29.23
CA ASN A 367 -3.02 -8.60 29.06
C ASN A 367 -3.31 -9.10 27.63
N ALA A 368 -3.60 -8.20 26.68
CA ALA A 368 -3.86 -8.59 25.30
C ALA A 368 -2.56 -8.85 24.52
N SER A 369 -2.64 -9.59 23.43
CA SER A 369 -1.53 -9.87 22.52
C SER A 369 -1.80 -9.23 21.14
N TRP A 370 -1.83 -10.04 20.08
CA TRP A 370 -2.14 -9.62 18.72
C TRP A 370 -3.66 -9.52 18.49
N THR A 371 -4.33 -8.75 19.34
CA THR A 371 -5.80 -8.64 19.34
C THR A 371 -6.26 -7.52 18.40
N GLY A 372 -6.90 -7.89 17.29
CA GLY A 372 -7.66 -6.98 16.43
C GLY A 372 -7.19 -6.97 14.98
N ASN A 373 -8.11 -7.28 14.06
CA ASN A 373 -7.87 -7.38 12.62
C ASN A 373 -7.96 -6.00 11.95
N LEU A 374 -7.05 -5.08 12.28
CA LEU A 374 -7.07 -3.74 11.68
C LEU A 374 -6.63 -3.76 10.21
N ARG A 375 -5.55 -4.47 9.90
CA ARG A 375 -4.92 -4.51 8.58
C ARG A 375 -4.65 -5.96 8.14
N ALA A 376 -5.18 -6.35 6.99
CA ALA A 376 -4.69 -7.51 6.25
C ALA A 376 -3.38 -7.12 5.55
N ILE A 377 -2.33 -7.91 5.76
CA ILE A 377 -1.01 -7.72 5.13
C ILE A 377 -0.50 -9.10 4.72
N LYS A 378 -0.10 -9.25 3.46
CA LYS A 378 0.61 -10.44 2.97
C LYS A 378 2.12 -10.16 3.06
N TRP A 379 2.82 -10.97 3.86
CA TRP A 379 4.26 -10.85 4.11
C TRP A 379 5.01 -11.99 3.43
N ILE A 380 6.15 -11.69 2.81
CA ILE A 380 6.94 -12.67 2.04
C ILE A 380 7.48 -13.84 2.88
N ASP A 381 7.55 -13.72 4.21
CA ASP A 381 7.91 -14.79 5.14
C ASP A 381 6.70 -15.62 5.61
N MET A 382 5.51 -15.40 5.01
CA MET A 382 4.25 -16.06 5.39
C MET A 382 3.45 -16.58 4.18
N GLU A 383 4.07 -16.79 3.02
CA GLU A 383 3.36 -17.17 1.77
C GLU A 383 2.47 -18.40 1.93
N ASP A 384 2.95 -19.43 2.65
CA ASP A 384 2.21 -20.67 2.96
C ASP A 384 0.89 -20.43 3.69
N LYS A 385 0.78 -19.33 4.46
CA LYS A 385 -0.42 -18.97 5.23
C LYS A 385 -1.46 -18.21 4.43
N HIS A 386 -1.10 -17.68 3.25
CA HIS A 386 -1.95 -16.77 2.48
C HIS A 386 -1.96 -17.02 0.96
N GLY A 387 -1.32 -18.10 0.49
CA GLY A 387 -1.26 -18.50 -0.91
C GLY A 387 -0.41 -17.56 -1.77
N GLY A 388 0.74 -17.12 -1.26
CA GLY A 388 1.64 -16.19 -1.96
C GLY A 388 1.04 -14.81 -2.26
N CYS A 389 1.69 -14.01 -3.09
CA CYS A 389 1.23 -12.69 -3.57
C CYS A 389 0.94 -12.75 -5.08
N HIS A 390 -0.20 -12.24 -5.54
CA HIS A 390 -0.59 -12.25 -6.97
C HIS A 390 -0.40 -10.88 -7.66
N GLY A 391 0.19 -9.92 -6.95
CA GLY A 391 0.78 -8.70 -7.51
C GLY A 391 2.30 -8.77 -7.47
N HIS A 392 2.95 -7.98 -6.62
CA HIS A 392 4.41 -8.04 -6.42
C HIS A 392 4.83 -7.58 -5.01
N TYR A 393 6.04 -7.93 -4.57
CA TYR A 393 6.55 -7.55 -3.25
C TYR A 393 7.37 -6.26 -3.25
N VAL A 394 7.06 -5.35 -2.30
CA VAL A 394 7.87 -4.16 -2.00
C VAL A 394 8.23 -4.14 -0.51
N HIS A 395 9.54 -4.23 -0.22
CA HIS A 395 10.10 -4.39 1.13
C HIS A 395 9.51 -5.58 1.91
N GLY A 396 9.22 -6.68 1.21
CA GLY A 396 8.65 -7.90 1.80
C GLY A 396 7.15 -7.86 2.10
N ILE A 397 6.46 -6.77 1.74
CA ILE A 397 4.99 -6.64 1.81
C ILE A 397 4.42 -6.71 0.38
N CYS A 398 3.37 -7.50 0.19
CA CYS A 398 2.66 -7.59 -1.08
C CYS A 398 1.93 -6.29 -1.42
N ILE A 399 2.13 -5.80 -2.65
CA ILE A 399 1.17 -4.95 -3.36
C ILE A 399 0.22 -5.90 -4.08
N TYR A 400 -1.06 -5.85 -3.72
CA TYR A 400 -2.06 -6.84 -4.16
C TYR A 400 -2.37 -6.75 -5.65
N GLY A 401 -2.40 -7.90 -6.31
CA GLY A 401 -2.86 -8.05 -7.69
C GLY A 401 -4.20 -8.79 -7.80
N ASN A 402 -4.71 -8.94 -9.02
CA ASN A 402 -6.09 -9.39 -9.23
C ASN A 402 -6.39 -10.78 -8.61
N GLY A 403 -5.42 -11.69 -8.57
CA GLY A 403 -5.57 -13.00 -7.92
C GLY A 403 -5.75 -12.93 -6.38
N ASP A 404 -5.38 -11.82 -5.75
CA ASP A 404 -5.57 -11.60 -4.31
C ASP A 404 -7.01 -11.17 -3.94
N LEU A 405 -7.85 -10.78 -4.91
CA LEU A 405 -9.23 -10.32 -4.68
C LEU A 405 -10.04 -11.28 -3.80
N LYS A 406 -9.94 -12.59 -4.07
CA LYS A 406 -10.65 -13.63 -3.30
C LYS A 406 -10.15 -13.74 -1.86
N TRP A 407 -8.86 -13.48 -1.61
CA TRP A 407 -8.29 -13.47 -0.25
C TRP A 407 -8.70 -12.18 0.50
N LEU A 408 -8.72 -11.05 -0.20
CA LEU A 408 -9.10 -9.74 0.34
C LEU A 408 -10.58 -9.69 0.74
N ILE A 409 -11.49 -10.10 -0.14
CA ILE A 409 -12.94 -10.08 0.13
C ILE A 409 -13.33 -11.02 1.29
N ASN A 410 -12.65 -12.15 1.45
CA ASN A 410 -12.86 -13.08 2.57
C ASN A 410 -12.08 -12.70 3.84
N SER A 411 -11.31 -11.61 3.84
CA SER A 411 -10.50 -11.22 5.00
C SER A 411 -11.37 -10.71 6.15
N PRO A 412 -11.14 -11.13 7.40
CA PRO A 412 -11.83 -10.61 8.57
C PRO A 412 -11.32 -9.22 9.00
N SER A 413 -10.36 -8.63 8.26
CA SER A 413 -9.79 -7.33 8.59
C SER A 413 -10.66 -6.15 8.16
N LEU A 414 -10.50 -5.02 8.84
CA LEU A 414 -11.15 -3.75 8.49
C LEU A 414 -10.59 -3.13 7.20
N PHE A 415 -9.27 -3.19 7.02
CA PHE A 415 -8.52 -2.65 5.90
C PHE A 415 -7.48 -3.65 5.39
N ALA A 416 -6.84 -3.37 4.25
CA ALA A 416 -5.66 -4.08 3.77
C ALA A 416 -4.55 -3.14 3.27
N ASN A 417 -3.32 -3.65 3.24
CA ASN A 417 -2.10 -2.95 2.77
C ASN A 417 -1.23 -3.94 1.97
N LYS A 418 -0.81 -3.68 0.72
CA LYS A 418 -0.81 -2.41 -0.05
C LYS A 418 -1.57 -2.51 -1.38
N PHE A 419 -2.03 -1.37 -1.88
CA PHE A 419 -2.63 -1.21 -3.20
C PHE A 419 -1.86 -0.20 -4.07
N GLU A 420 -1.99 -0.36 -5.39
CA GLU A 420 -1.37 0.52 -6.39
C GLU A 420 -2.27 0.57 -7.65
N LEU A 421 -3.10 1.62 -7.74
CA LEU A 421 -4.16 1.72 -8.77
C LEU A 421 -3.60 1.72 -10.20
N SER A 422 -2.40 2.27 -10.40
CA SER A 422 -1.72 2.33 -11.71
C SER A 422 -1.35 0.95 -12.26
N THR A 423 -1.17 -0.04 -11.38
CA THR A 423 -0.56 -1.34 -11.70
C THR A 423 -1.59 -2.47 -11.63
N TYR A 424 -2.51 -2.42 -10.66
CA TYR A 424 -3.59 -3.41 -10.51
C TYR A 424 -4.97 -2.73 -10.37
N PRO A 425 -5.41 -1.93 -11.36
CA PRO A 425 -6.62 -1.11 -11.24
C PRO A 425 -7.87 -1.93 -10.88
N LEU A 426 -8.07 -3.07 -11.55
CA LEU A 426 -9.19 -3.98 -11.32
C LEU A 426 -9.26 -4.49 -9.87
N THR A 427 -8.12 -4.65 -9.19
CA THR A 427 -8.09 -5.05 -7.77
C THR A 427 -8.72 -3.99 -6.87
N VAL A 428 -8.49 -2.70 -7.14
CA VAL A 428 -9.10 -1.61 -6.39
C VAL A 428 -10.54 -1.37 -6.84
N GLU A 429 -10.82 -1.34 -8.15
CA GLU A 429 -12.18 -1.10 -8.67
C GLU A 429 -13.18 -2.14 -8.19
N CYS A 430 -12.81 -3.43 -8.14
CA CYS A 430 -13.71 -4.49 -7.69
C CYS A 430 -13.93 -4.52 -6.17
N LEU A 431 -12.95 -4.09 -5.39
CA LEU A 431 -13.14 -3.85 -3.95
C LEU A 431 -14.03 -2.64 -3.73
N GLU A 432 -13.79 -1.53 -4.43
CA GLU A 432 -14.58 -0.30 -4.30
C GLU A 432 -16.05 -0.51 -4.68
N LEU A 433 -16.31 -1.18 -5.81
CA LEU A 433 -17.66 -1.51 -6.29
C LEU A 433 -18.43 -2.35 -5.27
N ARG A 434 -17.88 -3.51 -4.88
CA ARG A 434 -18.52 -4.42 -3.92
C ARG A 434 -18.64 -3.81 -2.52
N LEU A 435 -17.70 -2.94 -2.12
CA LEU A 435 -17.81 -2.19 -0.87
C LEU A 435 -18.94 -1.16 -0.92
N ARG A 436 -19.08 -0.44 -2.04
CA ARG A 436 -20.15 0.55 -2.25
C ARG A 436 -21.53 -0.12 -2.27
N GLU A 437 -21.69 -1.22 -2.99
CA GLU A 437 -22.94 -1.98 -3.05
C GLU A 437 -23.37 -2.47 -1.67
N ARG A 438 -22.45 -3.07 -0.89
CA ARG A 438 -22.74 -3.46 0.50
C ARG A 438 -23.08 -2.27 1.40
N THR A 439 -22.40 -1.13 1.21
CA THR A 439 -22.66 0.10 1.97
C THR A 439 -24.06 0.66 1.70
N LEU A 440 -24.48 0.71 0.43
CA LEU A 440 -25.82 1.19 0.05
C LEU A 440 -26.92 0.19 0.45
N ASN A 441 -26.68 -1.12 0.34
CA ASN A 441 -27.60 -2.15 0.81
C ASN A 441 -27.73 -2.21 2.36
N GLN A 442 -26.87 -1.50 3.10
CA GLN A 442 -26.93 -1.33 4.56
C GLN A 442 -27.60 -0.01 4.99
N SER A 443 -28.10 0.79 4.03
CA SER A 443 -28.73 2.09 4.25
C SER A 443 -30.11 1.98 4.88
N GLU A 444 -30.33 2.76 5.93
CA GLU A 444 -31.63 3.01 6.58
C GLU A 444 -32.26 4.32 6.05
N THR A 445 -31.51 5.13 5.30
CA THR A 445 -31.96 6.38 4.67
C THR A 445 -32.16 6.22 3.16
N VAL A 446 -32.88 7.18 2.54
CA VAL A 446 -33.13 7.19 1.08
C VAL A 446 -31.83 7.40 0.31
N ILE A 447 -31.47 6.40 -0.50
CA ILE A 447 -30.26 6.39 -1.32
C ILE A 447 -30.39 7.39 -2.49
N GLN A 448 -29.42 8.29 -2.65
CA GLN A 448 -29.37 9.16 -3.83
C GLN A 448 -28.82 8.41 -5.06
N PRO A 449 -29.41 8.57 -6.26
CA PRO A 449 -28.93 7.90 -7.48
C PRO A 449 -27.44 8.15 -7.80
N SER A 450 -26.94 9.34 -7.45
CA SER A 450 -25.53 9.73 -7.61
C SER A 450 -24.54 8.92 -6.77
N TRP A 451 -24.98 8.22 -5.71
CA TRP A 451 -24.09 7.39 -4.89
C TRP A 451 -23.78 6.02 -5.50
N TYR A 452 -24.47 5.61 -6.57
CA TYR A 452 -24.11 4.41 -7.34
C TYR A 452 -23.06 4.72 -8.41
N PHE A 453 -22.07 3.85 -8.55
CA PHE A 453 -21.25 3.71 -9.77
C PHE A 453 -22.06 3.11 -10.93
#